data_AF-A0A7C2EA68-F1
#
_entry.id   AF-A0A7C2EA68-F1
#
_cell.length_a   1.000
_cell.length_b   1.000
_cell.length_c   1.000
_cell.angle_alpha   90.00
_cell.angle_beta   90.00
_cell.angle_gamma   90.00
#
_symmetry.space_group_name_H-M   'P 1'
#
loop_
_entity.id
_entity.type
_entity.pdbx_description
1 polymer ?
#
loop_
_entity_poly.entity_id
_entity_poly.type
_entity_poly.pdbx_seq_one_letter_code
_entity_poly.pdbx_strand_id
1 'polypeptide(L)'
;MPRFRIHRLKDSLREAVRWAPHTSGTAWLKPRDYSDGGTVEAPNLYAAWARLREEGRPLGIGDALETEAGELRLCKYVGLDEARWQLAETEAPAFPGELTRTA
;
A
#
# COMPACT_ATOMS: atom_id res chain seq x y z
N MET A 1 -2.80 -2.26 -21.76
CA MET A 1 -1.66 -1.76 -20.94
C MET A 1 -2.00 -2.04 -19.48
N PRO A 2 -1.02 -2.38 -18.63
CA PRO A 2 -1.25 -2.58 -17.21
C PRO A 2 -1.92 -1.36 -16.55
N ARG A 3 -2.84 -1.60 -15.63
CA ARG A 3 -3.52 -0.57 -14.85
C ARG A 3 -3.01 -0.56 -13.41
N PHE A 4 -2.70 0.62 -12.89
CA PHE A 4 -2.24 0.82 -11.52
C PHE A 4 -3.29 1.59 -10.73
N ARG A 5 -3.63 1.10 -9.54
CA ARG A 5 -4.48 1.81 -8.59
C ARG A 5 -3.65 2.77 -7.75
N ILE A 6 -4.19 3.95 -7.52
CA ILE A 6 -3.52 5.03 -6.80
C ILE A 6 -4.15 5.11 -5.41
N HIS A 7 -3.34 4.92 -4.38
CA HIS A 7 -3.76 5.03 -2.99
C HIS A 7 -3.17 6.32 -2.41
N ARG A 8 -4.03 7.30 -2.10
CA ARG A 8 -3.62 8.60 -1.54
C ARG A 8 -3.61 8.54 -0.03
N LEU A 9 -2.47 8.84 0.59
CA LEU A 9 -2.40 8.91 2.04
C LEU A 9 -3.25 10.10 2.53
N LYS A 10 -4.07 9.86 3.55
CA LYS A 10 -4.86 10.93 4.18
C LYS A 10 -3.96 12.02 4.73
N ASP A 11 -4.39 13.27 4.56
CA ASP A 11 -3.57 14.44 4.92
C ASP A 11 -3.21 14.46 6.42
N SER A 12 -4.14 14.03 7.28
CA SER A 12 -3.93 13.89 8.73
C SER A 12 -2.76 12.98 9.13
N LEU A 13 -2.30 12.10 8.25
CA LEU A 13 -1.20 11.16 8.49
C LEU A 13 0.08 11.55 7.77
N ARG A 14 0.03 12.57 6.91
CA ARG A 14 1.14 12.98 6.05
C ARG A 14 2.32 13.50 6.87
N GLU A 15 2.06 14.26 7.92
CA GLU A 15 3.10 14.73 8.83
C GLU A 15 3.77 13.57 9.57
N ALA A 16 2.98 12.64 10.12
CA ALA A 16 3.51 11.49 10.86
C ALA A 16 4.44 10.61 9.98
N VAL A 17 4.05 10.36 8.72
CA VAL A 17 4.88 9.61 7.76
C VAL A 17 6.16 10.35 7.40
N ARG A 18 6.13 11.69 7.36
CA ARG A 18 7.31 12.51 7.05
C ARG A 18 8.40 12.39 8.13
N TRP A 19 7.99 12.25 9.39
CA TRP A 19 8.89 12.13 10.54
C TRP A 19 9.25 10.69 10.90
N ALA A 20 8.64 9.71 10.24
CA ALA A 20 8.92 8.31 10.51
C ALA A 20 10.39 7.97 10.18
N PRO A 21 11.04 7.12 11.01
CA PRO A 21 12.37 6.63 10.69
C PRO A 21 12.36 5.98 9.31
N HIS A 22 13.31 6.38 8.46
CA HIS A 22 13.41 5.90 7.09
C HIS A 22 14.01 4.50 7.10
N THR A 23 13.22 3.53 7.56
CA THR A 23 13.65 2.14 7.61
C THR A 23 13.56 1.58 6.20
N SER A 24 14.69 1.11 5.67
CA SER A 24 14.73 0.33 4.44
C SER A 24 14.10 -1.04 4.70
N GLY A 25 13.13 -1.44 3.86
CA GLY A 25 12.38 -2.68 4.00
C GLY A 25 10.92 -2.53 3.59
N THR A 26 10.19 -3.66 3.58
CA THR A 26 8.76 -3.69 3.25
C THR A 26 7.97 -2.78 4.18
N ALA A 27 7.33 -1.76 3.62
CA ALA A 27 6.47 -0.85 4.38
C ALA A 27 5.09 -1.49 4.62
N TRP A 28 4.62 -1.45 5.86
CA TRP A 28 3.30 -1.94 6.24
C TRP A 28 2.28 -0.80 6.20
N LEU A 29 1.31 -0.91 5.29
CA LEU A 29 0.28 0.12 5.06
C LEU A 29 -1.05 -0.34 5.62
N LYS A 30 -1.85 0.54 6.21
CA LYS A 30 -3.20 0.19 6.66
C LYS A 30 -4.21 0.70 5.63
N PRO A 31 -5.08 -0.14 5.04
CA PRO A 31 -6.05 0.31 4.04
C PRO A 31 -6.91 1.51 4.49
N ARG A 32 -7.24 1.59 5.79
CA ARG A 32 -8.04 2.68 6.37
C ARG A 32 -7.39 4.07 6.26
N ASP A 33 -6.06 4.12 6.11
CA ASP A 33 -5.26 5.34 6.11
C ASP A 33 -5.20 5.99 4.72
N TYR A 34 -5.74 5.30 3.71
CA TYR A 34 -5.70 5.69 2.31
C TYR A 34 -7.10 6.04 1.78
N SER A 35 -7.11 6.89 0.76
CA SER A 35 -8.28 7.24 -0.04
C SER A 35 -8.03 6.86 -1.50
N ASP A 36 -9.10 6.59 -2.25
CA ASP A 36 -8.98 6.29 -3.67
C ASP A 36 -8.47 7.51 -4.45
N GLY A 37 -7.34 7.33 -5.15
CA GLY A 37 -6.73 8.31 -6.04
C GLY A 37 -7.04 8.05 -7.52
N GLY A 38 -7.88 7.05 -7.80
CA GLY A 38 -8.21 6.58 -9.14
C GLY A 38 -7.18 5.60 -9.70
N THR A 39 -7.09 5.54 -11.03
CA THR A 39 -6.20 4.62 -11.73
C THR A 39 -5.41 5.30 -12.83
N VAL A 40 -4.23 4.75 -13.13
CA VAL A 40 -3.39 5.17 -14.25
C VAL A 40 -2.96 3.96 -15.07
N GLU A 41 -2.96 4.08 -16.39
CA GLU A 41 -2.46 3.03 -17.30
C GLU A 41 -1.03 3.34 -17.73
N ALA A 42 -0.15 2.36 -17.62
CA ALA A 42 1.26 2.51 -17.99
C ALA A 42 1.91 1.15 -18.29
N PRO A 43 3.03 1.10 -19.04
CA PRO A 43 3.73 -0.14 -19.30
C PRO A 43 4.41 -0.75 -18.06
N ASN A 44 4.74 0.05 -17.04
CA ASN A 44 5.33 -0.39 -15.78
C ASN A 44 5.13 0.65 -14.66
N LEU A 45 5.52 0.31 -13.43
CA LEU A 45 5.41 1.17 -12.24
C LEU A 45 6.11 2.53 -12.38
N TYR A 46 7.32 2.57 -12.93
CA TYR A 46 8.06 3.82 -13.10
C TYR A 46 7.41 4.72 -14.14
N ALA A 47 6.88 4.14 -15.22
CA ALA A 47 6.10 4.88 -16.21
C ALA A 47 4.78 5.40 -15.63
N ALA A 48 4.10 4.64 -14.76
CA ALA A 48 2.92 5.12 -14.04
C ALA A 48 3.26 6.32 -13.16
N TRP A 49 4.37 6.24 -12.42
CA TRP A 49 4.82 7.33 -11.56
C TRP A 49 5.23 8.58 -12.33
N ALA A 50 5.97 8.43 -13.43
CA ALA A 50 6.33 9.54 -14.33
C ALA A 50 5.09 10.19 -14.94
N ARG A 51 4.17 9.38 -15.48
CA ARG A 51 2.92 9.85 -16.08
C ARG A 51 2.06 10.64 -15.09
N LEU A 52 1.95 10.21 -13.84
CA LEU A 52 1.21 10.96 -12.82
C LEU A 52 1.81 12.34 -12.54
N ARG A 53 3.13 12.48 -12.64
CA ARG A 53 3.80 13.79 -12.53
C ARG A 53 3.49 14.68 -13.73
N GLU A 54 3.52 14.11 -14.94
CA GLU A 54 3.19 14.81 -16.18
C GLU A 54 1.72 15.25 -16.25
N GLU A 55 0.80 14.43 -15.73
CA GLU A 55 -0.63 14.74 -15.63
C GLU A 55 -0.98 15.77 -14.53
N GLY A 56 0.02 16.31 -13.81
CA GLY A 56 -0.20 17.28 -12.74
C GLY A 56 -0.80 16.68 -11.47
N ARG A 57 -0.77 15.35 -11.33
CA ARG A 57 -1.30 14.61 -10.18
C ARG A 57 -0.20 13.76 -9.51
N PRO A 58 0.98 14.33 -9.20
CA PRO A 58 2.13 13.56 -8.73
C PRO A 58 1.79 12.79 -7.46
N LEU A 59 2.44 11.63 -7.26
CA LEU A 59 2.37 10.94 -5.97
C LEU A 59 3.09 11.77 -4.91
N GLY A 60 2.41 11.98 -3.79
CA GLY A 60 3.02 12.56 -2.60
C GLY A 60 3.78 11.50 -1.81
N ILE A 61 4.65 11.95 -0.91
CA ILE A 61 5.32 11.06 0.05
C ILE A 61 4.25 10.35 0.88
N GLY A 62 4.37 9.03 0.98
CA GLY A 62 3.41 8.17 1.66
C GLY A 62 2.26 7.66 0.81
N ASP A 63 2.04 8.20 -0.40
CA ASP A 63 1.07 7.63 -1.35
C ASP A 63 1.61 6.30 -1.91
N ALA A 64 0.73 5.41 -2.36
CA ALA A 64 1.11 4.11 -2.90
C ALA A 64 0.50 3.84 -4.29
N LEU A 65 1.20 3.03 -5.07
CA LEU A 65 0.68 2.42 -6.31
C LEU A 65 0.50 0.93 -6.09
N GLU A 66 -0.60 0.40 -6.59
CA GLU A 66 -0.90 -1.03 -6.56
C GLU A 66 -1.04 -1.55 -8.00
N THR A 67 -0.39 -2.67 -8.30
CA THR A 67 -0.49 -3.37 -9.58
C THR A 67 -1.75 -4.24 -9.64
N GLU A 68 -2.13 -4.71 -10.83
CA GLU A 68 -3.26 -5.66 -10.96
C GLU A 68 -3.02 -6.99 -10.24
N ALA A 69 -1.75 -7.33 -9.96
CA ALA A 69 -1.38 -8.49 -9.16
C ALA A 69 -1.46 -8.26 -7.64
N GLY A 70 -1.81 -7.04 -7.20
CA GLY A 70 -1.88 -6.66 -5.79
C GLY A 70 -0.53 -6.27 -5.17
N GLU A 71 0.51 -6.06 -5.99
CA GLU A 71 1.80 -5.59 -5.50
C GLU A 71 1.75 -4.10 -5.21
N LEU A 72 2.15 -3.71 -4.00
CA LEU A 72 2.14 -2.32 -3.54
C LEU A 72 3.55 -1.71 -3.59
N ARG A 73 3.60 -0.45 -4.03
CA ARG A 73 4.80 0.37 -4.02
C ARG A 73 4.52 1.72 -3.36
N LEU A 74 5.22 1.99 -2.26
CA LEU A 74 5.10 3.23 -1.51
C LEU A 74 6.04 4.30 -2.09
N CYS A 75 5.52 5.50 -2.30
CA CYS A 75 6.30 6.66 -2.73
C CYS A 75 7.07 7.27 -1.54
N LYS A 76 8.40 7.21 -1.59
CA LYS A 76 9.34 7.83 -0.65
C LYS A 76 10.14 8.93 -1.36
N TYR A 77 10.96 9.67 -0.61
CA TYR A 77 11.83 10.73 -1.16
C TYR A 77 12.76 10.25 -2.28
N VAL A 78 13.27 9.02 -2.17
CA VAL A 78 14.27 8.46 -3.10
C VAL A 78 13.67 7.61 -4.22
N GLY A 79 12.35 7.38 -4.21
CA GLY A 79 11.68 6.55 -5.21
C GLY A 79 10.54 5.71 -4.64
N LEU A 80 10.28 4.58 -5.29
CA LEU A 80 9.24 3.62 -4.93
C LEU A 80 9.84 2.45 -4.16
N ASP A 81 9.29 2.15 -2.99
CA ASP A 81 9.74 1.03 -2.15
C ASP A 81 8.65 -0.04 -2.02
N GLU A 82 9.03 -1.28 -1.73
CA GLU A 82 8.06 -2.36 -1.52
C GLU A 82 7.16 -2.07 -0.32
N ALA A 83 5.87 -2.33 -0.49
CA ALA A 83 4.89 -2.19 0.57
C ALA A 83 3.89 -3.35 0.55
N ARG A 84 3.20 -3.55 1.68
CA ARG A 84 2.12 -4.53 1.82
C ARG A 84 1.03 -3.98 2.71
N TRP A 85 -0.20 -4.39 2.43
CA TRP A 85 -1.30 -4.13 3.35
C TRP A 85 -1.08 -4.91 4.64
N GLN A 86 -1.07 -4.21 5.77
CA GLN A 86 -1.28 -4.77 7.08
C GLN A 86 -2.78 -5.09 7.21
N LEU A 87 -3.17 -6.23 6.65
CA LEU A 87 -4.46 -6.83 6.92
C LEU A 87 -4.39 -7.30 8.38
N ALA A 88 -5.23 -6.75 9.25
CA ALA A 88 -5.39 -7.32 10.58
C ALA A 88 -5.75 -8.79 10.38
N GLU A 89 -5.10 -9.71 11.12
CA GLU A 89 -5.50 -11.11 11.12
C GLU A 89 -7.00 -11.15 11.42
N THR A 90 -7.80 -11.56 10.44
CA THR A 90 -9.10 -12.13 10.72
C THR A 90 -8.82 -13.26 11.69
N GLU A 91 -9.30 -13.10 12.93
CA GLU A 91 -9.36 -14.16 13.93
C GLU A 91 -9.76 -15.45 13.20
N ALA A 92 -8.83 -16.40 13.08
CA ALA A 92 -9.16 -17.71 12.57
C ALA A 92 -10.31 -18.22 13.45
N PRO A 93 -11.41 -18.76 12.88
CA PRO A 93 -12.53 -19.21 13.69
C PRO A 93 -11.98 -20.17 14.75
N ALA A 94 -12.21 -19.82 16.01
CA ALA A 94 -11.90 -20.67 17.14
C ALA A 94 -12.55 -22.03 16.85
N PHE A 95 -11.74 -23.03 16.49
CA PHE A 95 -12.18 -24.41 16.54
C PHE A 95 -12.54 -24.66 18.01
N PRO A 96 -13.82 -24.90 18.36
CA PRO A 96 -14.14 -25.37 19.68
C PRO A 96 -13.47 -26.74 19.77
N GLY A 97 -12.48 -26.86 20.66
CA GLY A 97 -11.88 -28.14 20.95
C GLY A 97 -12.96 -29.10 21.42
N GLU A 98 -12.98 -30.29 20.83
CA GLU A 98 -13.54 -31.45 21.53
C GLU A 98 -12.37 -32.26 22.09
N LEU A 99 -12.22 -32.08 23.39
CA LEU A 99 -11.34 -32.82 24.28
C LEU A 99 -11.71 -34.31 24.24
N THR A 100 -10.71 -35.14 24.00
CA THR A 100 -10.40 -36.38 24.73
C THR A 100 -11.55 -37.33 25.09
N ARG A 101 -11.48 -38.58 24.58
CA ARG A 101 -11.42 -39.78 25.42
C ARG A 101 -11.02 -41.03 24.64
N THR A 102 -9.85 -41.55 25.01
CA THR A 102 -9.53 -42.98 25.03
C THR A 102 -10.67 -43.77 25.69
N ALA A 103 -11.09 -44.85 25.04
CA ALA A 103 -11.61 -46.07 25.66
C ALA A 103 -11.33 -47.25 24.72
#